data_AF-A0A971RRB0-F1
#
_entry.id   AF-A0A971RRB0-F1
#
_cell.length_a   1.000
_cell.length_b   1.000
_cell.length_c   1.000
_cell.angle_alpha   90.00
_cell.angle_beta   90.00
_cell.angle_gamma   90.00
#
_symmetry.space_group_name_H-M   'P 1'
#
loop_
_entity.id
_entity.type
_entity.pdbx_description
1 polymer ?
#
loop_
_entity_poly.entity_id
_entity_poly.type
_entity_poly.pdbx_seq_one_letter_code
_entity_poly.pdbx_strand_id
1 'polypeptide(L)'
;MFYATYADAHGNAYADEEHAAVGRVGDMFIELTPEQMIPLPAGASLVLLPQRRAVGLTAEGAFALLPAPRLALGALLPQGYTRIALPAYHGSGETLPLFGYTAVAWHDGEFYVAAKVEDEDLHKWDPVIFNTPDLEQLVAERRAQLPDNRIIAQLSYCALEYGCFTAQNIFYRRYEGGIPVSNTCNAACVGCISEQEAECCPSPQGRIRYRPTVEEIVQVALPH
;
A
#
# COMPACT_ATOMS: atom_id res chain seq x y z
N MET A 1 23.42 12.51 2.64
CA MET A 1 22.48 13.14 3.60
C MET A 1 21.14 13.22 2.90
N PHE A 2 20.04 12.90 3.60
CA PHE A 2 18.69 13.03 3.06
C PHE A 2 18.10 14.37 3.43
N TYR A 3 17.62 15.11 2.44
CA TYR A 3 17.01 16.42 2.63
C TYR A 3 15.49 16.29 2.76
N ALA A 4 14.90 17.16 3.57
CA ALA A 4 13.46 17.23 3.72
C ALA A 4 12.80 17.55 2.37
N THR A 5 11.57 17.09 2.20
CA THR A 5 10.77 17.40 1.01
C THR A 5 9.44 18.02 1.41
N TYR A 6 8.88 18.80 0.50
CA TYR A 6 7.58 19.40 0.67
C TYR A 6 6.84 19.51 -0.66
N ALA A 7 5.54 19.73 -0.57
CA ALA A 7 4.72 20.12 -1.71
C ALA A 7 4.17 21.53 -1.53
N ASP A 8 3.96 22.24 -2.64
CA ASP A 8 3.19 23.47 -2.65
C ASP A 8 1.67 23.20 -2.72
N ALA A 9 0.86 24.26 -2.71
CA ALA A 9 -0.59 24.15 -2.83
C ALA A 9 -1.08 23.71 -4.22
N HIS A 10 -0.20 23.69 -5.22
CA HIS A 10 -0.48 23.25 -6.58
C HIS A 10 -0.11 21.78 -6.81
N GLY A 11 0.49 21.11 -5.80
CA GLY A 11 0.91 19.72 -5.87
C GLY A 11 2.30 19.51 -6.48
N ASN A 12 3.09 20.57 -6.68
CA ASN A 12 4.48 20.44 -7.10
C ASN A 12 5.35 20.02 -5.91
N ALA A 13 6.26 19.08 -6.12
CA ALA A 13 7.19 18.58 -5.10
C ALA A 13 8.55 19.29 -5.17
N TYR A 14 9.12 19.59 -4.02
CA TYR A 14 10.39 20.31 -3.87
C TYR A 14 11.24 19.69 -2.77
N ALA A 15 12.56 19.87 -2.91
CA ALA A 15 13.53 19.59 -1.85
C ALA A 15 13.78 20.85 -1.02
N ASP A 16 13.99 20.65 0.27
CA ASP A 16 14.51 21.66 1.18
C ASP A 16 15.90 21.25 1.65
N GLU A 17 16.94 21.83 1.02
CA GLU A 17 18.34 21.48 1.28
C GLU A 17 18.91 22.11 2.56
N GLU A 18 18.08 22.86 3.30
CA GLU A 18 18.45 23.45 4.60
C GLU A 18 18.16 22.51 5.78
N HIS A 19 17.25 21.55 5.62
CA HIS A 19 16.82 20.64 6.69
C HIS A 19 17.00 19.17 6.30
N ALA A 20 17.40 18.34 7.26
CA ALA A 20 17.44 16.89 7.08
C ALA A 20 16.01 16.30 7.04
N ALA A 21 15.87 15.18 6.35
CA ALA A 21 14.60 14.49 6.19
C ALA A 21 14.12 13.85 7.50
N VAL A 22 12.82 13.96 7.75
CA VAL A 22 12.17 13.46 8.97
C VAL A 22 11.02 12.54 8.60
N GLY A 23 10.96 11.41 9.29
CA GLY A 23 9.86 10.46 9.26
C GLY A 23 9.10 10.45 10.59
N ARG A 24 7.98 9.72 10.62
CA ARG A 24 7.20 9.51 11.84
C ARG A 24 6.92 8.03 12.08
N VAL A 25 7.16 7.56 13.29
CA VAL A 25 6.80 6.23 13.78
C VAL A 25 5.91 6.38 15.00
N GLY A 26 4.64 5.99 14.87
CA GLY A 26 3.63 6.32 15.88
C GLY A 26 3.54 7.83 16.07
N ASP A 27 3.74 8.30 17.29
CA ASP A 27 3.72 9.74 17.63
C ASP A 27 5.11 10.37 17.71
N MET A 28 6.17 9.63 17.35
CA MET A 28 7.55 10.09 17.42
C MET A 28 8.07 10.49 16.04
N PHE A 29 8.74 11.63 15.98
CA PHE A 29 9.57 12.00 14.84
C PHE A 29 10.93 11.34 14.92
N ILE A 30 11.44 10.92 13.77
CA ILE A 30 12.75 10.30 13.61
C ILE A 30 13.49 10.95 12.45
N GLU A 31 14.80 11.09 12.58
CA GLU A 31 15.66 11.35 11.43
C GLU A 31 15.64 10.14 10.49
N LEU A 32 15.54 10.37 9.18
CA LEU A 32 15.61 9.31 8.18
C LEU A 32 17.06 9.03 7.78
N THR A 33 17.53 7.81 8.06
CA THR A 33 18.91 7.40 7.81
C THR A 33 19.04 6.60 6.50
N PRO A 34 20.25 6.47 5.92
CA PRO A 34 20.42 5.70 4.68
C PRO A 34 19.98 4.24 4.75
N GLU A 35 20.05 3.60 5.93
CA GLU A 35 19.59 2.22 6.09
C GLU A 35 18.07 2.09 6.00
N GLN A 36 17.35 3.20 6.04
CA GLN A 36 15.88 3.27 6.00
C GLN A 36 15.35 3.65 4.61
N MET A 37 16.21 4.12 3.72
CA MET A 37 15.79 4.77 2.48
C MET A 37 16.12 3.92 1.26
N ILE A 38 15.18 3.86 0.32
CA ILE A 38 15.40 3.34 -1.02
C ILE A 38 15.00 4.41 -2.05
N PRO A 39 15.57 4.38 -3.27
CA PRO A 39 15.08 5.23 -4.36
C PRO A 39 13.57 5.05 -4.56
N LEU A 40 12.86 6.12 -4.91
CA LEU A 40 11.42 6.10 -5.19
C LEU A 40 11.13 5.06 -6.30
N PRO A 41 10.36 4.00 -6.03
CA PRO A 41 10.06 3.00 -7.04
C PRO A 41 9.30 3.58 -8.24
N ALA A 42 9.55 3.08 -9.46
CA ALA A 42 8.92 3.59 -10.68
C ALA A 42 7.37 3.52 -10.67
N GLY A 43 6.79 2.54 -9.96
CA GLY A 43 5.34 2.40 -9.80
C GLY A 43 4.76 3.18 -8.61
N ALA A 44 5.58 3.94 -7.87
CA ALA A 44 5.12 4.72 -6.73
C ALA A 44 4.49 6.04 -7.17
N SER A 45 3.57 6.57 -6.36
CA SER A 45 2.93 7.87 -6.58
C SER A 45 3.28 8.83 -5.47
N LEU A 46 3.79 10.01 -5.82
CA LEU A 46 3.92 11.12 -4.88
C LEU A 46 2.55 11.73 -4.58
N VAL A 47 2.30 12.03 -3.31
CA VAL A 47 1.02 12.54 -2.84
C VAL A 47 1.21 13.72 -1.89
N LEU A 48 0.45 14.79 -2.15
CA LEU A 48 0.32 15.92 -1.25
C LEU A 48 -0.54 15.52 -0.05
N LEU A 49 -0.17 15.95 1.15
CA LEU A 49 -0.97 15.85 2.36
C LEU A 49 -1.56 17.24 2.68
N PRO A 50 -2.81 17.54 2.28
CA PRO A 50 -3.39 18.86 2.45
C PRO A 50 -3.48 19.26 3.92
N GLN A 51 -3.29 20.56 4.18
CA GLN A 51 -3.42 21.19 5.50
C GLN A 51 -2.44 20.65 6.56
N ARG A 52 -1.43 19.90 6.13
CA ARG A 52 -0.39 19.32 6.99
C ARG A 52 0.93 19.93 6.60
N ARG A 53 1.55 20.67 7.52
CA ARG A 53 2.81 21.38 7.29
C ARG A 53 3.99 20.41 7.47
N ALA A 54 4.93 20.43 6.53
CA ALA A 54 6.09 19.56 6.56
C ALA A 54 7.01 19.87 7.76
N VAL A 55 7.69 18.83 8.24
CA VAL A 55 8.68 18.89 9.32
C VAL A 55 10.04 18.51 8.77
N GLY A 56 11.08 19.25 9.14
CA GLY A 56 12.48 18.95 8.86
C GLY A 56 13.32 18.94 10.14
N LEU A 57 14.55 18.43 10.05
CA LEU A 57 15.53 18.43 11.15
C LEU A 57 16.54 19.55 10.91
N THR A 58 16.70 20.46 11.87
CA THR A 58 17.70 21.55 11.78
C THR A 58 19.10 21.02 12.03
N ALA A 59 20.12 21.81 11.66
CA ALA A 59 21.53 21.47 11.89
C ALA A 59 21.87 21.27 13.39
N GLU A 60 21.10 21.89 14.29
CA GLU A 60 21.22 21.75 15.74
C GLU A 60 20.52 20.49 16.28
N GLY A 61 19.91 19.67 15.42
CA GLY A 61 19.22 18.45 15.79
C GLY A 61 17.79 18.67 16.32
N ALA A 62 17.18 19.81 16.03
CA ALA A 62 15.80 20.09 16.44
C ALA A 62 14.80 19.78 15.31
N PHE A 63 13.68 19.15 15.64
CA PHE A 63 12.56 19.03 14.70
C PHE A 63 11.85 20.37 14.58
N ALA A 64 11.85 20.94 13.37
CA ALA A 64 11.27 22.22 13.07
C ALA A 64 10.28 22.12 11.93
N LEU A 65 9.27 22.98 11.97
CA LEU A 65 8.31 23.08 10.90
C LEU A 65 8.89 23.90 9.76
N LEU A 66 8.77 23.40 8.53
CA LEU A 66 9.22 24.15 7.37
C LEU A 66 8.38 25.44 7.21
N PRO A 67 8.99 26.52 6.66
CA PRO A 67 8.30 27.79 6.39
C PRO A 67 7.01 27.58 5.59
N ALA A 68 5.93 28.27 5.97
CA ALA A 68 4.69 28.20 5.18
C ALA A 68 4.87 28.88 3.81
N PRO A 69 4.21 28.41 2.72
CA PRO A 69 3.23 27.32 2.66
C PRO A 69 3.82 25.98 2.17
N ARG A 70 4.71 25.35 2.97
CA ARG A 70 5.30 24.03 2.66
C ARG A 70 4.50 22.88 3.27
N LEU A 71 3.75 22.17 2.44
CA LEU A 71 2.90 21.06 2.85
C LEU A 71 3.67 19.74 2.84
N ALA A 72 3.23 18.79 3.65
CA ALA A 72 3.87 17.50 3.75
C ALA A 72 3.70 16.70 2.45
N LEU A 73 4.79 16.11 1.99
CA LEU A 73 4.84 15.21 0.85
C LEU A 73 4.92 13.77 1.35
N GLY A 74 4.13 12.89 0.76
CA GLY A 74 4.18 11.45 0.98
C GLY A 74 4.35 10.69 -0.33
N ALA A 75 4.57 9.39 -0.23
CA ALA A 75 4.48 8.47 -1.36
C ALA A 75 3.56 7.29 -1.06
N LEU A 76 2.93 6.76 -2.10
CA LEU A 76 2.23 5.47 -2.09
C LEU A 76 3.09 4.46 -2.85
N LEU A 77 3.39 3.33 -2.22
CA LEU A 77 4.25 2.30 -2.80
C LEU A 77 3.41 1.26 -3.56
N PRO A 78 3.94 0.68 -4.65
CA PRO A 78 3.36 -0.52 -5.25
C PRO A 78 3.54 -1.73 -4.32
N GLN A 79 2.94 -2.87 -4.67
CA GLN A 79 3.15 -4.13 -3.97
C GLN A 79 4.64 -4.56 -4.05
N GLY A 80 5.11 -5.34 -3.07
CA GLY A 80 6.51 -5.75 -2.95
C GLY A 80 7.38 -4.86 -2.06
N TYR A 81 6.80 -3.84 -1.42
CA TYR A 81 7.51 -2.92 -0.53
C TYR A 81 6.79 -2.76 0.82
N THR A 82 7.57 -2.71 1.91
CA THR A 82 7.08 -2.35 3.24
C THR A 82 7.52 -0.94 3.59
N ARG A 83 6.57 -0.07 3.92
CA ARG A 83 6.88 1.24 4.52
C ARG A 83 7.44 1.06 5.93
N ILE A 84 8.38 1.90 6.30
CA ILE A 84 8.98 1.89 7.66
C ILE A 84 8.69 3.16 8.46
N ALA A 85 8.33 4.27 7.79
CA ALA A 85 7.99 5.54 8.44
C ALA A 85 6.89 6.28 7.66
N LEU A 86 6.03 6.97 8.39
CA LEU A 86 5.01 7.87 7.84
C LEU A 86 5.62 9.23 7.52
N PRO A 87 5.04 10.03 6.60
CA PRO A 87 5.41 11.44 6.44
C PRO A 87 5.34 12.19 7.77
N ALA A 88 6.37 12.98 8.09
CA ALA A 88 6.39 13.83 9.26
C ALA A 88 5.69 15.16 8.95
N TYR A 89 4.71 15.52 9.78
CA TYR A 89 3.97 16.75 9.61
C TYR A 89 3.39 17.25 10.93
N HIS A 90 2.97 18.51 10.93
CA HIS A 90 2.12 19.09 11.95
C HIS A 90 0.86 19.70 11.34
N GLY A 91 -0.22 19.72 12.12
CA GLY A 91 -1.51 20.22 11.71
C GLY A 91 -2.54 19.10 11.55
N SER A 92 -3.80 19.48 11.63
CA SER A 92 -4.97 18.64 11.43
C SER A 92 -5.71 19.14 10.21
N GLY A 93 -5.81 18.29 9.19
CA GLY A 93 -6.65 18.54 8.02
C GLY A 93 -7.82 17.57 7.98
N GLU A 94 -8.49 17.53 6.83
CA GLU A 94 -9.49 16.49 6.55
C GLU A 94 -8.91 15.08 6.73
N THR A 95 -9.78 14.15 7.09
CA THR A 95 -9.46 12.72 7.18
C THR A 95 -8.99 12.24 5.81
N LEU A 96 -7.77 11.72 5.75
CA LEU A 96 -7.22 11.15 4.52
C LEU A 96 -7.72 9.71 4.32
N PRO A 97 -7.85 9.24 3.07
CA PRO A 97 -8.04 7.82 2.79
C PRO A 97 -6.99 6.97 3.50
N LEU A 98 -7.35 5.74 3.88
CA LEU A 98 -6.45 4.83 4.61
C LEU A 98 -5.43 4.16 3.67
N PHE A 99 -4.59 4.97 3.05
CA PHE A 99 -3.54 4.51 2.14
C PHE A 99 -2.20 4.28 2.84
N GLY A 100 -1.32 3.60 2.10
CA GLY A 100 0.04 3.22 2.47
C GLY A 100 1.05 4.37 2.51
N TYR A 101 0.74 5.56 3.04
CA TYR A 101 1.64 6.72 2.98
C TYR A 101 3.00 6.42 3.62
N THR A 102 4.08 6.70 2.90
CA THR A 102 5.46 6.66 3.40
C THR A 102 6.16 8.01 3.28
N ALA A 103 7.12 8.27 4.16
CA ALA A 103 7.94 9.48 4.15
C ALA A 103 8.80 9.57 2.88
N VAL A 104 9.00 10.79 2.39
CA VAL A 104 9.77 11.09 1.19
C VAL A 104 10.95 12.01 1.55
N ALA A 105 12.11 11.73 0.97
CA ALA A 105 13.29 12.56 1.07
C ALA A 105 13.89 12.83 -0.31
N TRP A 106 14.80 13.79 -0.35
CA TRP A 106 15.61 14.08 -1.53
C TRP A 106 17.07 13.74 -1.27
N HIS A 107 17.72 13.08 -2.22
CA HIS A 107 19.14 12.78 -2.16
C HIS A 107 19.69 12.59 -3.58
N ASP A 108 20.84 13.22 -3.86
CA ASP A 108 21.60 13.05 -5.10
C ASP A 108 20.78 13.21 -6.41
N GLY A 109 19.84 14.16 -6.41
CA GLY A 109 19.03 14.48 -7.58
C GLY A 109 17.79 13.62 -7.77
N GLU A 110 17.48 12.74 -6.81
CA GLU A 110 16.36 11.81 -6.89
C GLU A 110 15.53 11.78 -5.60
N PHE A 111 14.26 11.36 -5.73
CA PHE A 111 13.40 11.10 -4.59
C PHE A 111 13.70 9.74 -3.98
N TYR A 112 13.69 9.68 -2.66
CA TYR A 112 13.81 8.47 -1.87
C TYR A 112 12.61 8.34 -0.94
N VAL A 113 12.31 7.10 -0.56
CA VAL A 113 11.20 6.77 0.32
C VAL A 113 11.65 5.91 1.49
N ALA A 114 11.00 6.10 2.63
CA ALA A 114 11.24 5.30 3.82
C ALA A 114 10.58 3.92 3.66
N ALA A 115 11.28 2.99 3.03
CA ALA A 115 10.74 1.66 2.73
C ALA A 115 11.83 0.58 2.63
N LYS A 116 11.39 -0.67 2.72
CA LYS A 116 12.17 -1.86 2.42
C LYS A 116 11.53 -2.64 1.30
N VAL A 117 12.38 -3.26 0.48
CA VAL A 117 11.96 -4.24 -0.54
C VAL A 117 11.70 -5.55 0.18
N GLU A 118 10.53 -6.15 -0.03
CA GLU A 118 10.12 -7.39 0.63
C GLU A 118 10.37 -8.64 -0.24
N ASP A 119 10.32 -8.48 -1.56
CA ASP A 119 10.58 -9.58 -2.51
C ASP A 119 11.81 -9.25 -3.34
N GLU A 120 12.76 -10.18 -3.41
CA GLU A 120 13.95 -10.05 -4.26
C GLU A 120 13.56 -9.96 -5.75
N ASP A 121 12.42 -10.54 -6.13
CA ASP A 121 11.87 -10.49 -7.47
C ASP A 121 10.58 -9.65 -7.51
N LEU A 122 10.76 -8.35 -7.66
CA LEU A 122 9.68 -7.38 -7.80
C LEU A 122 8.82 -7.58 -9.04
N HIS A 123 9.30 -8.30 -10.05
CA HIS A 123 8.52 -8.54 -11.28
C HIS A 123 7.25 -9.35 -10.98
N LYS A 124 7.25 -10.18 -9.93
CA LYS A 124 6.07 -10.93 -9.45
C LYS A 124 4.89 -10.04 -9.05
N TRP A 125 5.16 -8.77 -8.76
CA TRP A 125 4.17 -7.78 -8.31
C TRP A 125 3.94 -6.68 -9.34
N ASP A 126 4.56 -6.77 -10.52
CA ASP A 126 4.41 -5.78 -11.59
C ASP A 126 3.01 -5.88 -12.21
N PRO A 127 2.21 -4.79 -12.23
CA PRO A 127 0.88 -4.79 -12.83
C PRO A 127 0.84 -5.28 -14.28
N VAL A 128 1.95 -5.21 -15.03
CA VAL A 128 2.04 -5.65 -16.43
C VAL A 128 1.74 -7.14 -16.62
N ILE A 129 1.99 -7.97 -15.60
CA ILE A 129 1.74 -9.41 -15.67
C ILE A 129 0.38 -9.82 -15.11
N PHE A 130 -0.44 -8.88 -14.63
CA PHE A 130 -1.78 -9.12 -14.10
C PHE A 130 -2.86 -8.58 -15.04
N ASN A 131 -4.11 -9.00 -14.83
CA ASN A 131 -5.25 -8.62 -15.68
C ASN A 131 -5.02 -8.93 -17.17
N THR A 132 -4.31 -10.03 -17.44
CA THR A 132 -3.99 -10.45 -18.81
C THR A 132 -5.26 -10.89 -19.56
N PRO A 133 -5.28 -10.84 -20.90
CA PRO A 133 -6.46 -11.18 -21.69
C PRO A 133 -7.01 -12.60 -21.48
N ASP A 134 -6.17 -13.54 -21.03
CA ASP A 134 -6.54 -14.94 -20.75
C ASP A 134 -7.13 -15.15 -19.35
N LEU A 135 -7.11 -14.16 -18.45
CA LEU A 135 -7.59 -14.30 -17.07
C LEU A 135 -9.05 -14.78 -17.00
N GLU A 136 -9.95 -14.20 -17.78
CA GLU A 136 -11.36 -14.57 -17.78
C GLU A 136 -11.56 -16.04 -18.17
N GLN A 137 -10.78 -16.53 -19.14
CA GLN A 137 -10.82 -17.92 -19.56
C GLN A 137 -10.34 -18.85 -18.43
N LEU A 138 -9.20 -18.54 -17.80
CA LEU A 138 -8.67 -19.34 -16.67
C LEU A 138 -9.65 -19.40 -15.50
N VAL A 139 -10.32 -18.28 -15.21
CA VAL A 139 -11.37 -18.20 -14.18
C VAL A 139 -12.56 -19.09 -14.55
N ALA A 140 -13.04 -19.01 -15.78
CA ALA A 140 -14.17 -19.82 -16.25
C ALA A 140 -13.88 -21.33 -16.22
N GLU A 141 -12.71 -21.74 -16.69
CA GLU A 141 -12.26 -23.14 -16.63
C GLU A 141 -12.21 -23.66 -15.19
N ARG A 142 -11.67 -22.86 -14.27
CA ARG A 142 -11.56 -23.25 -12.87
C ARG A 142 -12.93 -23.34 -12.18
N ARG A 143 -13.84 -22.42 -12.49
CA ARG A 143 -15.24 -22.44 -12.03
C ARG A 143 -15.99 -23.66 -12.56
N ALA A 144 -15.71 -24.12 -13.78
CA ALA A 144 -16.31 -25.32 -14.34
C ALA A 144 -15.77 -26.62 -13.70
N GLN A 145 -14.48 -26.65 -13.33
CA GLN A 145 -13.87 -27.79 -12.62
C GLN A 145 -14.40 -27.95 -11.19
N LEU A 146 -14.67 -26.84 -10.50
CA LEU A 146 -15.10 -26.80 -9.11
C LEU A 146 -16.37 -25.95 -8.94
N PRO A 147 -17.51 -26.36 -9.51
CA PRO A 147 -18.73 -25.54 -9.55
C PRO A 147 -19.32 -25.27 -8.16
N ASP A 148 -19.15 -26.22 -7.23
CA ASP A 148 -19.68 -26.15 -5.86
C ASP A 148 -18.68 -25.53 -4.87
N ASN A 149 -17.45 -25.22 -5.29
CA ASN A 149 -16.44 -24.64 -4.41
C ASN A 149 -16.66 -23.12 -4.27
N ARG A 150 -17.11 -22.71 -3.09
CA ARG A 150 -17.48 -21.32 -2.84
C ARG A 150 -16.25 -20.41 -2.74
N ILE A 151 -15.09 -20.94 -2.36
CA ILE A 151 -13.83 -20.19 -2.34
C ILE A 151 -13.46 -19.78 -3.76
N ILE A 152 -13.53 -20.70 -4.72
CA ILE A 152 -13.29 -20.40 -6.13
C ILE A 152 -14.27 -19.34 -6.63
N ALA A 153 -15.56 -19.43 -6.27
CA ALA A 153 -16.54 -18.40 -6.60
C ALA A 153 -16.15 -17.00 -6.08
N GLN A 154 -15.71 -16.91 -4.82
CA GLN A 154 -15.25 -15.65 -4.23
C GLN A 154 -13.99 -15.14 -4.92
N LEU A 155 -13.01 -16.01 -5.13
CA LEU A 155 -11.74 -15.63 -5.75
C LEU A 155 -11.93 -15.18 -7.20
N SER A 156 -12.89 -15.75 -7.94
CA SER A 156 -13.25 -15.27 -9.28
C SER A 156 -13.70 -13.81 -9.25
N TYR A 157 -14.56 -13.45 -8.28
CA TYR A 157 -14.99 -12.07 -8.09
C TYR A 157 -13.81 -11.18 -7.69
N CYS A 158 -12.97 -11.62 -6.75
CA CYS A 158 -11.78 -10.86 -6.35
C CYS A 158 -10.79 -10.65 -7.51
N ALA A 159 -10.62 -11.64 -8.37
CA ALA A 159 -9.70 -11.58 -9.51
C ALA A 159 -10.19 -10.61 -10.59
N LEU A 160 -11.47 -10.68 -10.96
CA LEU A 160 -12.05 -9.95 -12.09
C LEU A 160 -12.55 -8.56 -11.71
N GLU A 161 -13.19 -8.41 -10.55
CA GLU A 161 -13.86 -7.16 -10.15
C GLU A 161 -12.96 -6.29 -9.27
N TYR A 162 -12.23 -6.92 -8.34
CA TYR A 162 -11.31 -6.18 -7.46
C TYR A 162 -9.89 -6.06 -8.02
N GLY A 163 -9.57 -6.78 -9.10
CA GLY A 163 -8.22 -6.81 -9.67
C GLY A 163 -7.16 -7.35 -8.69
N CYS A 164 -7.56 -8.21 -7.75
CA CYS A 164 -6.69 -8.69 -6.68
C CYS A 164 -5.61 -9.63 -7.22
N PHE A 165 -4.34 -9.22 -7.15
CA PHE A 165 -3.20 -9.98 -7.68
C PHE A 165 -3.09 -11.38 -7.06
N THR A 166 -3.26 -11.51 -5.75
CA THR A 166 -3.19 -12.82 -5.08
C THR A 166 -4.39 -13.71 -5.41
N ALA A 167 -5.54 -13.15 -5.78
CA ALA A 167 -6.66 -13.94 -6.30
C ALA A 167 -6.39 -14.38 -7.75
N GLN A 168 -5.85 -13.50 -8.59
CA GLN A 168 -5.47 -13.84 -9.96
C GLN A 168 -4.40 -14.93 -10.00
N ASN A 169 -3.43 -14.90 -9.09
CA ASN A 169 -2.39 -15.91 -8.95
C ASN A 169 -2.92 -17.33 -8.66
N ILE A 170 -4.10 -17.46 -8.04
CA ILE A 170 -4.77 -18.76 -7.89
C ILE A 170 -5.20 -19.32 -9.26
N PHE A 171 -5.62 -18.46 -10.19
CA PHE A 171 -6.03 -18.87 -11.54
C PHE A 171 -4.83 -19.02 -12.49
N TYR A 172 -3.83 -18.14 -12.39
CA TYR A 172 -2.56 -18.27 -13.11
C TYR A 172 -1.68 -19.41 -12.62
N ARG A 173 -1.93 -19.93 -11.40
CA ARG A 173 -1.14 -20.99 -10.74
C ARG A 173 0.34 -20.64 -10.62
N ARG A 174 0.63 -19.48 -10.04
CA ARG A 174 1.98 -18.99 -9.80
C ARG A 174 2.01 -18.07 -8.57
N TYR A 175 3.19 -17.90 -8.00
CA TYR A 175 3.49 -16.94 -6.92
C TYR A 175 2.55 -17.10 -5.71
N GLU A 176 2.34 -16.02 -4.96
CA GLU A 176 1.50 -16.02 -3.77
C GLU A 176 0.00 -15.98 -4.13
N GLY A 177 -0.76 -16.91 -3.56
CA GLY A 177 -2.21 -16.99 -3.65
C GLY A 177 -2.89 -16.92 -2.28
N GLY A 178 -3.85 -16.01 -2.13
CA GLY A 178 -4.61 -15.84 -0.89
C GLY A 178 -5.85 -16.74 -0.84
N ILE A 179 -6.02 -17.53 0.22
CA ILE A 179 -7.23 -18.35 0.43
C ILE A 179 -8.09 -17.75 1.56
N PRO A 180 -9.29 -17.22 1.28
CA PRO A 180 -10.17 -16.69 2.31
C PRO A 180 -10.77 -17.83 3.15
N VAL A 181 -10.48 -17.82 4.46
CA VAL A 181 -10.97 -18.84 5.41
C VAL A 181 -11.82 -18.28 6.55
N SER A 182 -11.76 -16.98 6.79
CA SER A 182 -12.42 -16.32 7.91
C SER A 182 -13.64 -15.52 7.45
N ASN A 183 -14.82 -15.90 7.94
CA ASN A 183 -16.07 -15.13 7.76
C ASN A 183 -16.32 -14.13 8.89
N THR A 184 -15.53 -14.18 9.95
CA THR A 184 -15.59 -13.27 11.11
C THR A 184 -14.18 -12.87 11.51
N CYS A 185 -14.02 -11.68 12.08
CA CYS A 185 -12.77 -11.17 12.61
C CYS A 185 -13.03 -10.52 13.97
N ASN A 186 -12.18 -10.76 14.96
CA ASN A 186 -12.28 -10.15 16.29
C ASN A 186 -11.57 -8.79 16.37
N ALA A 187 -10.97 -8.32 15.27
CA ALA A 187 -10.35 -7.00 15.20
C ALA A 187 -11.38 -5.93 14.81
N ALA A 188 -11.39 -4.82 15.54
CA ALA A 188 -12.19 -3.64 15.24
C ALA A 188 -11.35 -2.60 14.46
N CYS A 189 -10.81 -3.02 13.32
CA CYS A 189 -9.93 -2.18 12.53
C CYS A 189 -10.69 -0.96 11.98
N VAL A 190 -10.20 0.24 12.28
CA VAL A 190 -10.70 1.50 11.69
C VAL A 190 -10.70 1.46 10.16
N GLY A 191 -9.77 0.72 9.56
CA GLY A 191 -9.62 0.55 8.12
C GLY A 191 -9.83 -0.87 7.63
N CYS A 192 -10.85 -1.58 8.11
CA CYS A 192 -11.07 -2.95 7.66
C CYS A 192 -11.32 -2.98 6.14
N ILE A 193 -10.49 -3.70 5.40
CA ILE A 193 -10.64 -3.83 3.94
C ILE A 193 -11.76 -4.80 3.53
N SER A 194 -12.33 -5.53 4.50
CA SER A 194 -13.28 -6.63 4.28
C SER A 194 -14.70 -6.40 4.78
N GLU A 195 -14.87 -5.48 5.73
CA GLU A 195 -16.15 -5.17 6.35
C GLU A 195 -16.08 -3.75 6.93
N GLN A 196 -16.82 -2.82 6.34
CA GLN A 196 -16.97 -1.47 6.88
C GLN A 196 -18.46 -1.18 7.04
N GLU A 197 -18.84 -0.63 8.19
CA GLU A 197 -20.15 0.00 8.37
C GLU A 197 -20.16 1.24 7.46
N ALA A 198 -20.88 1.15 6.34
CA ALA A 198 -20.74 2.11 5.26
C ALA A 198 -21.35 3.47 5.63
N GLU A 199 -20.50 4.44 6.00
CA GLU A 199 -20.89 5.86 6.04
C GLU A 199 -20.45 6.59 4.76
N CYS A 200 -19.19 6.46 4.33
CA CYS A 200 -18.67 7.16 3.14
C CYS A 200 -18.24 6.27 1.98
N CYS A 201 -17.71 5.06 2.24
CA CYS A 201 -17.18 4.17 1.21
C CYS A 201 -17.47 2.69 1.53
N PRO A 202 -17.79 1.87 0.53
CA PRO A 202 -17.90 0.43 0.72
C PRO A 202 -16.53 -0.21 0.95
N SER A 203 -16.54 -1.39 1.56
CA SER A 203 -15.35 -2.21 1.71
C SER A 203 -14.74 -2.57 0.34
N PRO A 204 -13.42 -2.40 0.13
CA PRO A 204 -12.81 -2.65 -1.17
C PRO A 204 -12.79 -4.14 -1.55
N GLN A 205 -12.76 -5.06 -0.58
CA GLN A 205 -12.76 -6.51 -0.83
C GLN A 205 -13.71 -7.24 0.11
N GLY A 206 -14.95 -7.51 -0.30
CA GLY A 206 -15.98 -8.06 0.58
C GLY A 206 -15.63 -9.39 1.26
N ARG A 207 -15.88 -9.48 2.58
CA ARG A 207 -15.67 -10.72 3.35
C ARG A 207 -16.62 -11.83 2.94
N ILE A 208 -16.11 -13.07 2.94
CA ILE A 208 -16.95 -14.28 2.78
C ILE A 208 -17.99 -14.38 3.90
N ARG A 209 -19.19 -14.84 3.56
CA ARG A 209 -20.32 -14.98 4.50
C ARG A 209 -20.55 -16.41 4.99
N TYR A 210 -19.63 -17.31 4.67
CA TYR A 210 -19.71 -18.74 4.98
C TYR A 210 -18.38 -19.22 5.54
N ARG A 211 -18.43 -20.31 6.32
CA ARG A 211 -17.22 -21.02 6.76
C ARG A 211 -16.83 -22.03 5.67
N PRO A 212 -15.65 -21.92 5.06
CA PRO A 212 -15.23 -22.93 4.09
C PRO A 212 -14.98 -24.27 4.76
N THR A 213 -15.21 -25.34 4.02
CA THR A 213 -14.86 -26.70 4.42
C THR A 213 -13.37 -26.95 4.16
N VAL A 214 -12.82 -27.96 4.85
CA VAL A 214 -11.44 -28.41 4.59
C VAL A 214 -11.28 -28.84 3.13
N GLU A 215 -12.28 -29.53 2.58
CA GLU A 215 -12.28 -29.97 1.18
C GLU A 215 -12.19 -28.78 0.22
N GLU A 216 -12.98 -27.73 0.41
CA GLU A 216 -12.92 -26.53 -0.42
C GLU A 216 -11.52 -25.88 -0.41
N ILE A 217 -10.90 -25.80 0.77
CA ILE A 217 -9.55 -25.24 0.93
C ILE A 217 -8.51 -26.12 0.21
N VAL A 218 -8.55 -27.43 0.43
CA VAL A 218 -7.62 -28.40 -0.17
C VAL A 218 -7.71 -28.38 -1.69
N GLN A 219 -8.93 -28.29 -2.24
CA GLN A 219 -9.15 -28.19 -3.68
C GLN A 219 -8.53 -26.94 -4.30
N VAL A 220 -8.45 -25.82 -3.55
CA VAL A 220 -7.77 -24.60 -3.99
C VAL A 220 -6.25 -24.71 -3.81
N ALA A 221 -5.81 -25.21 -2.65
CA ALA A 221 -4.40 -25.20 -2.24
C ALA A 221 -3.53 -26.22 -2.96
N LEU A 222 -3.97 -27.47 -3.15
CA LEU A 222 -3.14 -28.52 -3.76
C LEU A 222 -2.68 -28.25 -5.20
N PRO A 223 -3.52 -27.70 -6.11
CA PRO A 223 -3.09 -27.42 -7.48
C PRO A 223 -2.39 -26.06 -7.67
N HIS A 224 -2.23 -25.26 -6.60
CA HIS A 224 -1.52 -23.99 -6.60
C HIS A 224 -0.08 -24.20 -6.11
#